data_AF-A0A381QFK2-F1
#
_entry.id   AF-A0A381QFK2-F1
#
_cell.length_a   1.000
_cell.length_b   1.000
_cell.length_c   1.000
_cell.angle_alpha   90.00
_cell.angle_beta   90.00
_cell.angle_gamma   90.00
#
_symmetry.space_group_name_H-M   'P 1'
#
loop_
_entity.id
_entity.type
_entity.pdbx_description
1 polymer ?
#
loop_
_entity_poly.entity_id
_entity_poly.type
_entity_poly.pdbx_seq_one_letter_code
_entity_poly.pdbx_strand_id
1 'polypeptide(L)'
;MNYIDYSDWFDIHGFHALFSKKQVDFSDIEKRKEFVESLSLDHNGLVMLKQVHSNQVQMVKKPGILDSTDGVISNKKDIVLSVQVADCIPLFLVDRETGYFGLIHSGWRGTAAEIGLKAIYQFQKTGSYTENILALMGPSINQCCY
;
A
#
# COMPACT_ATOMS: atom_id res chain seq x y z
N MET A 1 16.08 -0.87 -13.95
CA MET A 1 15.24 -0.16 -12.96
C MET A 1 15.15 -0.99 -11.68
N ASN A 2 15.24 -0.31 -10.54
CA ASN A 2 15.33 -0.88 -9.19
C ASN A 2 13.95 -1.11 -8.52
N TYR A 3 12.89 -1.15 -9.33
CA TYR A 3 11.51 -1.38 -8.91
C TYR A 3 10.74 -2.11 -10.02
N ILE A 4 9.53 -2.55 -9.70
CA ILE A 4 8.49 -3.00 -10.64
C ILE A 4 7.41 -1.92 -10.64
N ASP A 5 6.91 -1.58 -11.83
CA ASP A 5 5.87 -0.59 -12.02
C ASP A 5 4.58 -1.29 -12.45
N TYR A 6 3.52 -1.10 -11.66
CA TYR A 6 2.17 -1.62 -11.89
C TYR A 6 1.18 -0.51 -12.28
N SER A 7 1.65 0.73 -12.49
CA SER A 7 0.78 1.89 -12.76
C SER A 7 -0.14 1.64 -13.97
N ASP A 8 0.42 1.10 -15.06
CA ASP A 8 -0.32 0.78 -16.27
C ASP A 8 -1.37 -0.33 -16.07
N TRP A 9 -1.16 -1.25 -15.11
CA TRP A 9 -2.14 -2.30 -14.80
C TRP A 9 -3.44 -1.70 -14.25
N PHE A 10 -3.33 -0.61 -13.49
CA PHE A 10 -4.48 0.09 -12.96
C PHE A 10 -5.20 0.95 -14.00
N ASP A 11 -4.57 1.29 -15.13
CA ASP A 11 -5.15 2.12 -16.20
C ASP A 11 -5.82 3.41 -15.68
N ILE A 12 -5.12 4.11 -14.78
CA ILE A 12 -5.57 5.38 -14.19
C ILE A 12 -4.49 6.43 -14.44
N HIS A 13 -4.84 7.48 -15.18
CA HIS A 13 -3.91 8.54 -15.51
C HIS A 13 -3.38 9.24 -14.25
N GLY A 14 -2.05 9.29 -14.09
CA GLY A 14 -1.37 9.94 -12.97
C GLY A 14 -1.43 9.16 -11.66
N PHE A 15 -1.84 7.88 -11.69
CA PHE A 15 -1.74 6.98 -10.55
C PHE A 15 -0.43 6.19 -10.62
N HIS A 16 0.21 6.01 -9.46
CA HIS A 16 1.48 5.29 -9.36
C HIS A 16 1.36 4.10 -8.41
N ALA A 17 1.74 2.91 -8.87
CA ALA A 17 1.79 1.70 -8.05
C ALA A 17 3.13 0.98 -8.24
N LEU A 18 4.01 1.10 -7.26
CA LEU A 18 5.43 0.78 -7.43
C LEU A 18 5.89 -0.21 -6.34
N PHE A 19 6.73 -1.16 -6.72
CA PHE A 19 7.34 -2.12 -5.79
C PHE A 19 8.87 -2.08 -5.89
N SER A 20 9.55 -1.72 -4.80
CA SER A 20 11.03 -1.68 -4.78
C SER A 20 11.64 -3.08 -4.87
N LYS A 21 12.65 -3.24 -5.73
CA LYS A 21 13.52 -4.44 -5.78
C LYS A 21 14.84 -4.23 -5.05
N LYS A 22 15.09 -3.04 -4.49
CA LYS A 22 16.35 -2.74 -3.81
C LYS A 22 16.42 -3.50 -2.49
N GLN A 23 17.54 -4.17 -2.24
CA GLN A 23 17.94 -4.60 -0.91
C GLN A 23 18.52 -3.39 -0.16
N VAL A 24 17.63 -2.50 0.27
CA VAL A 24 17.97 -1.34 1.10
C VAL A 24 17.22 -1.48 2.40
N ASP A 25 17.89 -1.13 3.50
CA ASP A 25 17.24 -1.02 4.80
C ASP A 25 16.31 0.19 4.82
N PHE A 26 15.04 -0.04 4.47
CA PHE A 26 13.98 0.95 4.51
C PHE A 26 13.43 1.20 5.93
N SER A 27 14.03 0.62 6.99
CA SER A 27 13.78 1.12 8.34
C SER A 27 14.36 2.54 8.53
N ASP A 28 15.36 2.89 7.72
CA ASP A 28 15.86 4.25 7.58
C ASP A 28 14.89 5.11 6.76
N ILE A 29 14.34 6.14 7.40
CA ILE A 29 13.35 7.04 6.82
C ILE A 29 13.95 7.86 5.67
N GLU A 30 15.22 8.26 5.76
CA GLU A 30 15.83 9.09 4.70
C GLU A 30 15.97 8.29 3.41
N LYS A 31 16.32 7.00 3.50
CA LYS A 31 16.37 6.12 2.33
C LYS A 31 14.99 5.89 1.69
N ARG A 32 13.92 5.94 2.47
CA ARG A 32 12.55 5.92 1.92
C ARG A 32 12.24 7.19 1.16
N LYS A 33 12.59 8.36 1.71
CA LYS A 33 12.40 9.65 1.04
C LYS A 33 13.17 9.71 -0.28
N GLU A 34 14.46 9.36 -0.27
CA GLU A 34 15.30 9.28 -1.48
C GLU A 34 14.69 8.34 -2.52
N PHE A 35 14.14 7.20 -2.09
CA PHE A 35 13.47 6.29 -3.02
C PHE A 35 12.23 6.92 -3.63
N VAL A 36 11.37 7.57 -2.84
CA VAL A 36 10.17 8.27 -3.32
C VAL A 36 10.53 9.37 -4.33
N GLU A 37 11.55 10.17 -4.03
CA GLU A 37 12.05 11.20 -4.95
C GLU A 37 12.60 10.62 -6.24
N SER A 38 13.29 9.47 -6.18
CA SER A 38 13.79 8.77 -7.37
C SER A 38 12.68 8.26 -8.30
N LEU A 39 11.44 8.22 -7.81
CA LEU A 39 10.23 7.89 -8.56
C LEU A 39 9.50 9.14 -9.06
N SER A 40 10.09 10.33 -8.88
CA SER A 40 9.47 11.63 -9.18
C SER A 40 8.19 11.91 -8.37
N LEU A 41 8.08 11.32 -7.19
CA LEU A 41 7.01 11.56 -6.23
C LEU A 41 7.49 12.49 -5.11
N ASP A 42 6.56 13.23 -4.49
CA ASP A 42 6.89 14.13 -3.36
C ASP A 42 6.97 13.35 -2.05
N HIS A 43 8.16 13.28 -1.45
CA HIS A 43 8.37 12.61 -0.17
C HIS A 43 7.66 13.32 0.99
N ASN A 44 7.27 14.58 0.86
CA ASN A 44 6.48 15.28 1.89
C ASN A 44 5.09 14.68 2.03
N GLY A 45 4.59 14.01 0.99
CA GLY A 45 3.33 13.25 0.99
C GLY A 45 3.42 11.87 1.63
N LEU A 46 4.59 11.44 2.10
CA LEU A 46 4.83 10.06 2.50
C LEU A 46 4.08 9.67 3.77
N VAL A 47 3.35 8.55 3.67
CA VAL A 47 2.74 7.83 4.80
C VAL A 47 3.47 6.51 4.98
N MET A 48 3.91 6.27 6.22
CA MET A 48 4.62 5.06 6.62
C MET A 48 3.89 4.38 7.77
N LEU A 49 4.02 3.05 7.86
CA LEU A 49 3.36 2.26 8.89
C LEU A 49 4.40 1.61 9.79
N LYS A 50 4.18 1.63 11.11
CA LYS A 50 4.81 0.68 12.04
C LYS A 50 3.96 -0.59 12.08
N GLN A 51 4.29 -1.49 11.16
CA GLN A 51 3.58 -2.75 10.92
C GLN A 51 3.78 -3.72 12.09
N VAL A 52 2.70 -4.33 12.54
CA VAL A 52 2.69 -5.26 13.69
C VAL A 52 2.04 -6.60 13.34
N HIS A 53 1.81 -6.85 12.04
CA HIS A 53 1.11 -8.04 11.52
C HIS A 53 -0.30 -8.19 12.10
N SER A 54 -0.97 -7.06 12.35
CA SER A 54 -2.37 -6.98 12.77
C SER A 54 -3.31 -6.98 11.56
N ASN A 55 -4.60 -6.74 11.81
CA ASN A 55 -5.58 -6.40 10.79
C ASN A 55 -5.94 -4.90 10.81
N GLN A 56 -5.15 -4.01 11.41
CA GLN A 56 -5.53 -2.59 11.49
C GLN A 56 -5.35 -1.88 10.15
N VAL A 57 -6.44 -1.27 9.67
CA VAL A 57 -6.49 -0.50 8.42
C VAL A 57 -7.01 0.90 8.74
N GLN A 58 -6.24 1.94 8.39
CA GLN A 58 -6.58 3.33 8.69
C GLN A 58 -6.82 4.16 7.43
N MET A 59 -7.79 5.07 7.48
CA MET A 59 -7.93 6.12 6.47
C MET A 59 -7.07 7.33 6.84
N VAL A 60 -6.30 7.85 5.90
CA VAL A 60 -5.43 9.02 6.09
C VAL A 60 -5.72 10.12 5.08
N LYS A 61 -5.50 11.36 5.53
CA LYS A 61 -5.61 12.57 4.69
C LYS A 61 -4.35 13.45 4.77
N LYS A 62 -3.32 13.01 5.50
CA LYS A 62 -2.09 13.75 5.79
C LYS A 62 -0.92 12.77 5.84
N PRO A 63 0.30 13.22 5.49
CA PRO A 63 1.52 12.42 5.63
C PRO A 63 1.83 12.12 7.10
N GLY A 64 2.71 11.14 7.33
CA GLY A 64 3.17 10.80 8.68
C GLY A 64 3.48 9.32 8.90
N ILE A 65 3.76 8.98 10.16
CA ILE A 65 4.04 7.60 10.59
C ILE A 65 2.85 7.13 11.44
N LEU A 66 2.23 6.02 11.04
CA LEU A 66 1.12 5.41 11.77
C LEU A 66 1.62 4.26 12.63
N ASP A 67 1.33 4.31 13.93
CA ASP A 67 1.64 3.23 14.85
C ASP A 67 0.67 2.05 14.70
N SER A 68 1.17 0.83 14.93
CA SER A 68 0.37 -0.41 15.03
C SER A 68 -0.66 -0.59 13.91
N THR A 69 -0.22 -0.36 12.67
CA THR A 69 -1.08 -0.34 11.49
C THR A 69 -0.45 -1.16 10.38
N ASP A 70 -1.27 -1.97 9.69
CA ASP A 70 -0.83 -2.86 8.63
C ASP A 70 -1.54 -2.57 7.30
N GLY A 71 -2.53 -1.69 7.28
CA GLY A 71 -3.12 -1.20 6.04
C GLY A 71 -3.46 0.27 6.11
N VAL A 72 -3.39 0.94 4.97
CA VAL A 72 -3.70 2.36 4.87
C VAL A 72 -4.44 2.68 3.58
N ILE A 73 -5.40 3.61 3.66
CA ILE A 73 -6.27 4.03 2.56
C ILE A 73 -6.29 5.57 2.51
N SER A 74 -6.31 6.14 1.30
CA SER A 74 -6.48 7.58 1.07
C SER A 74 -7.18 7.87 -0.25
N ASN A 75 -7.55 9.13 -0.46
CA ASN A 75 -7.98 9.67 -1.76
C ASN A 75 -7.30 11.01 -2.08
N LYS A 76 -6.19 11.29 -1.39
CA LYS A 76 -5.44 12.53 -1.51
C LYS A 76 -4.33 12.36 -2.53
N LYS A 77 -4.34 13.19 -3.57
CA LYS A 77 -3.39 13.11 -4.70
C LYS A 77 -1.95 13.45 -4.31
N ASP A 78 -1.79 14.19 -3.21
CA ASP A 78 -0.53 14.57 -2.59
C ASP A 78 -0.03 13.54 -1.57
N ILE A 79 -0.70 12.39 -1.41
CA ILE A 79 -0.30 11.33 -0.47
C ILE A 79 0.36 10.16 -1.19
N VAL A 80 1.49 9.71 -0.64
CA VAL A 80 2.23 8.52 -1.07
C VAL A 80 2.14 7.46 0.03
N LEU A 81 1.42 6.38 -0.21
CA LEU A 81 1.29 5.27 0.76
C LEU A 81 2.49 4.32 0.63
N SER A 82 3.04 3.87 1.76
CA SER A 82 4.14 2.92 1.75
C SER A 82 4.03 1.87 2.84
N VAL A 83 4.28 0.62 2.46
CA VAL A 83 4.44 -0.54 3.36
C VAL A 83 5.77 -1.20 3.08
N GLN A 84 6.33 -1.87 4.07
CA GLN A 84 7.54 -2.68 3.93
C GLN A 84 7.15 -4.15 3.94
N VAL A 85 7.70 -4.94 3.04
CA VAL A 85 7.44 -6.37 3.02
C VAL A 85 8.75 -7.15 2.88
N ALA A 86 8.80 -8.28 3.57
CA ALA A 86 9.68 -9.40 3.30
C ALA A 86 8.76 -10.63 3.42
N ASP A 87 8.57 -11.34 2.30
CA ASP A 87 7.68 -12.49 2.15
C ASP A 87 6.17 -12.23 2.23
N CYS A 88 5.72 -11.28 3.06
CA CYS A 88 4.29 -10.92 3.18
C CYS A 88 3.73 -10.27 1.91
N ILE A 89 2.41 -10.36 1.69
CA ILE A 89 1.75 -9.86 0.49
C ILE A 89 1.52 -8.34 0.61
N PRO A 90 2.08 -7.50 -0.28
CA PRO A 90 1.62 -6.13 -0.46
C PRO A 90 0.39 -6.14 -1.37
N LEU A 91 -0.77 -5.85 -0.80
CA LEU A 91 -2.04 -5.77 -1.52
C LEU A 91 -2.34 -4.30 -1.86
N PHE A 92 -2.34 -3.99 -3.15
CA PHE A 92 -2.73 -2.71 -3.71
C PHE A 92 -4.24 -2.75 -4.00
N LEU A 93 -4.97 -1.74 -3.53
CA LEU A 93 -6.41 -1.61 -3.73
C LEU A 93 -6.71 -0.23 -4.33
N VAL A 94 -7.54 -0.16 -5.36
CA VAL A 94 -7.95 1.12 -5.96
C VAL A 94 -9.39 1.05 -6.42
N ASP A 95 -10.19 2.04 -6.07
CA ASP A 95 -11.50 2.27 -6.67
C ASP A 95 -11.38 3.41 -7.70
N ARG A 96 -11.62 3.07 -8.97
CA ARG A 96 -11.54 4.00 -10.10
C ARG A 96 -12.62 5.10 -10.06
N GLU A 97 -13.78 4.80 -9.49
CA GLU A 97 -14.93 5.71 -9.46
C GLU A 97 -14.78 6.76 -8.35
N THR A 98 -14.40 6.31 -7.16
CA THR A 98 -14.28 7.21 -5.99
C THR A 98 -12.88 7.82 -5.84
N GLY A 99 -11.89 7.27 -6.54
CA GLY A 99 -10.48 7.70 -6.46
C GLY A 99 -9.80 7.33 -5.14
N TYR A 100 -10.42 6.46 -4.33
CA TYR A 100 -9.77 5.90 -3.15
C TYR A 100 -8.75 4.84 -3.56
N PHE A 101 -7.62 4.83 -2.88
CA PHE A 101 -6.56 3.86 -3.05
C PHE A 101 -6.01 3.44 -1.70
N GLY A 102 -5.47 2.23 -1.63
CA GLY A 102 -4.98 1.64 -0.41
C GLY A 102 -3.81 0.70 -0.65
N LEU A 103 -3.00 0.56 0.39
CA LEU A 103 -1.85 -0.32 0.40
C LEU A 103 -1.83 -1.08 1.72
N ILE A 104 -1.89 -2.40 1.62
CA ILE A 104 -2.09 -3.31 2.75
C ILE A 104 -0.93 -4.28 2.83
N HIS A 105 -0.31 -4.37 4.01
CA HIS A 105 0.61 -5.42 4.40
C HIS A 105 -0.17 -6.62 4.92
N SER A 106 -0.30 -7.66 4.10
CA SER A 106 -1.01 -8.89 4.43
C SER A 106 -0.04 -10.04 4.65
N GLY A 107 0.53 -10.11 5.86
CA GLY A 107 1.19 -11.31 6.37
C GLY A 107 0.18 -12.35 6.85
N TRP A 108 0.64 -13.58 7.14
CA TRP A 108 -0.26 -14.69 7.51
C TRP A 108 -1.20 -14.37 8.70
N ARG A 109 -0.71 -13.64 9.72
CA ARG A 109 -1.54 -13.22 10.87
C ARG A 109 -2.62 -12.23 10.46
N GLY A 110 -2.28 -11.25 9.63
CA GLY A 110 -3.22 -10.26 9.10
C GLY A 110 -4.27 -10.92 8.21
N THR A 111 -3.86 -11.85 7.35
CA THR A 111 -4.75 -12.65 6.50
C THR A 111 -5.71 -13.50 7.34
N ALA A 112 -5.21 -14.22 8.35
CA ALA A 112 -6.04 -15.01 9.26
C ALA A 112 -7.01 -14.14 10.09
N ALA A 113 -6.63 -12.89 10.35
CA ALA A 113 -7.47 -11.88 10.99
C ALA A 113 -8.26 -11.02 9.97
N GLU A 114 -8.40 -11.48 8.73
CA GLU A 114 -9.27 -10.90 7.70
C GLU A 114 -8.92 -9.46 7.28
N ILE A 115 -7.64 -9.08 7.28
CA ILE A 115 -7.21 -7.71 6.93
C ILE A 115 -7.71 -7.26 5.54
N GLY A 116 -7.75 -8.17 4.57
CA GLY A 116 -8.28 -7.88 3.23
C GLY A 116 -9.76 -7.51 3.26
N LEU A 117 -10.60 -8.30 3.95
CA LEU A 117 -12.02 -8.00 4.12
C LEU A 117 -12.22 -6.68 4.87
N LYS A 118 -11.42 -6.43 5.91
CA LYS A 118 -11.49 -5.17 6.65
C LYS A 118 -11.11 -3.98 5.77
N ALA A 119 -10.14 -4.12 4.88
CA ALA A 119 -9.80 -3.08 3.91
C ALA A 119 -10.97 -2.79 2.97
N ILE A 120 -11.59 -3.83 2.38
CA ILE A 120 -12.78 -3.67 1.52
C ILE A 120 -13.93 -2.98 2.27
N TYR A 121 -14.16 -3.33 3.54
CA TYR A 121 -15.18 -2.66 4.36
C TYR A 121 -14.87 -1.16 4.58
N GLN A 122 -13.60 -0.78 4.70
CA GLN A 122 -13.21 0.63 4.77
C GLN A 122 -13.47 1.36 3.45
N PHE A 123 -13.23 0.73 2.31
CA PHE A 123 -13.62 1.29 1.00
C PHE A 123 -15.14 1.46 0.89
N GLN A 124 -15.93 0.46 1.31
CA GLN A 124 -17.39 0.57 1.27
C GLN A 124 -17.92 1.75 2.11
N LYS A 125 -17.26 2.07 3.24
CA LYS A 125 -17.60 3.26 4.04
C LYS A 125 -17.38 4.59 3.33
N THR A 126 -16.59 4.62 2.25
CA THR A 126 -16.38 5.82 1.44
C THR A 126 -17.42 5.96 0.31
N GLY A 127 -18.32 4.99 0.19
CA GLY A 127 -19.25 4.87 -0.93
C GLY A 127 -18.71 4.05 -2.11
N SER A 128 -17.55 3.41 -1.95
CA SER A 128 -17.01 2.49 -2.96
C SER A 128 -17.89 1.24 -3.07
N TYR A 129 -18.19 0.82 -4.30
CA TYR A 129 -18.79 -0.49 -4.55
C TYR A 129 -17.69 -1.53 -4.75
N THR A 130 -17.89 -2.75 -4.22
CA THR A 130 -16.83 -3.78 -4.22
C THR A 130 -16.40 -4.17 -5.64
N GLU A 131 -17.34 -4.21 -6.57
CA GLU A 131 -17.11 -4.47 -8.00
C GLU A 131 -16.22 -3.42 -8.69
N ASN A 132 -16.08 -2.22 -8.12
CA ASN A 132 -15.24 -1.15 -8.66
C ASN A 132 -13.82 -1.18 -8.08
N ILE A 133 -13.59 -1.97 -7.03
CA ILE A 133 -12.29 -2.04 -6.35
C ILE A 133 -11.40 -3.03 -7.10
N LEU A 134 -10.38 -2.49 -7.76
CA LEU A 134 -9.29 -3.27 -8.32
C LEU A 134 -8.32 -3.70 -7.21
N ALA A 135 -7.91 -4.95 -7.27
CA ALA A 135 -6.97 -5.54 -6.32
C ALA A 135 -5.78 -6.17 -7.06
N LEU A 136 -4.57 -5.74 -6.72
CA LEU A 136 -3.33 -6.33 -7.21
C LEU A 136 -2.51 -6.83 -6.02
N MET A 137 -2.09 -8.09 -6.08
CA MET A 137 -1.15 -8.68 -5.13
C MET A 137 0.27 -8.53 -5.70
N GLY A 138 1.13 -7.78 -5.02
CA GLY A 138 2.52 -7.63 -5.42
C GLY A 138 3.38 -8.86 -5.03
N PRO A 139 4.68 -8.81 -5.33
CA PRO A 139 5.61 -9.91 -5.06
C PRO A 139 5.62 -10.30 -3.58
N SER A 140 5.56 -11.60 -3.33
CA SER A 140 5.49 -12.23 -2.00
C SER A 140 5.98 -13.67 -2.06
N ILE A 141 6.13 -14.31 -0.90
CA ILE A 141 6.51 -15.72 -0.85
C ILE A 141 5.37 -16.60 -1.39
N ASN A 142 5.74 -17.66 -2.10
CA ASN A 142 4.80 -18.58 -2.73
C ASN A 142 4.77 -19.93 -1.99
N GLN A 143 3.76 -20.75 -2.30
CA GLN A 143 3.56 -22.09 -1.71
C GLN A 143 4.79 -23.00 -1.78
N CYS A 144 5.65 -22.85 -2.80
CA CYS A 144 6.87 -23.65 -2.93
C CYS A 144 7.92 -23.38 -1.83
N CYS A 145 7.81 -22.27 -1.08
CA CYS A 145 8.85 -21.81 -0.17
C CYS A 145 8.33 -21.36 1.20
N TYR A 146 7.06 -21.60 1.54
CA TYR A 146 6.43 -21.16 2.80
C TYR A 146 5.95 -22.33 3.67
#